data_AF-A0A8H3E1W5-F1
#
_entry.id   AF-A0A8H3E1W5-F1
#
_cell.length_a   1.000
_cell.length_b   1.000
_cell.length_c   1.000
_cell.angle_alpha   90.00
_cell.angle_beta   90.00
_cell.angle_gamma   90.00
#
_symmetry.space_group_name_H-M   'P 1'
#
loop_
_entity.id
_entity.type
_entity.pdbx_description
1 polymer ?
#
loop_
_entity_poly.entity_id
_entity_poly.type
_entity_poly.pdbx_seq_one_letter_code
_entity_poly.pdbx_strand_id
1 'polypeptide(L)'
;MNRKVAAEAAPAKVLDNAADSAVLFKLSGFSIALAVVPLSSYFLSMRYLWGGNSTYAALTAIISANIVLMAYIVLSISDDRASRASEPKESKKDI
;
A
#
# COMPACT_ATOMS: atom_id res chain seq x y z
N MET A 1 -17.65 5.08 -38.06
CA MET A 1 -16.47 5.43 -37.24
C MET A 1 -16.57 4.98 -35.76
N ASN A 2 -17.57 4.20 -35.32
CA ASN A 2 -17.86 4.08 -33.86
C ASN A 2 -17.55 2.69 -33.23
N ARG A 3 -17.18 1.66 -34.01
CA ARG A 3 -16.93 0.31 -33.48
C ARG A 3 -15.51 0.11 -32.93
N LYS A 4 -14.51 0.86 -33.44
CA LYS A 4 -13.11 0.70 -33.01
C LYS A 4 -12.86 1.29 -31.62
N VAL A 5 -13.51 2.41 -31.28
CA VAL A 5 -13.41 3.04 -29.95
C VAL A 5 -13.99 2.16 -28.83
N ALA A 6 -15.08 1.42 -29.11
CA ALA A 6 -15.69 0.54 -28.12
C ALA A 6 -14.85 -0.71 -27.79
N ALA A 7 -14.13 -1.25 -28.78
CA ALA A 7 -13.23 -2.39 -28.60
C ALA A 7 -11.95 -2.02 -27.84
N GLU A 8 -11.48 -0.77 -27.97
CA GLU A 8 -10.30 -0.23 -27.29
C GLU A 8 -10.62 0.29 -25.86
N ALA A 9 -11.85 0.72 -25.60
CA ALA A 9 -12.30 1.14 -24.26
C ALA A 9 -12.53 -0.02 -23.28
N ALA A 10 -12.78 -1.23 -23.78
CA ALA A 10 -12.97 -2.43 -22.96
C ALA A 10 -11.69 -2.87 -22.22
N PRO A 11 -10.51 -3.01 -22.85
CA PRO A 11 -9.28 -3.36 -22.16
C PRO A 11 -8.81 -2.26 -21.20
N ALA A 12 -9.00 -0.98 -21.53
CA ALA A 12 -8.65 0.15 -20.65
C ALA A 12 -9.44 0.10 -19.34
N LYS A 13 -10.78 -0.08 -19.40
CA LYS A 13 -11.63 -0.19 -18.19
C LYS A 13 -11.29 -1.40 -17.32
N VAL A 14 -10.88 -2.52 -17.92
CA VAL A 14 -10.48 -3.71 -17.16
C VAL A 14 -9.16 -3.45 -16.43
N LEU A 15 -8.23 -2.74 -17.05
CA LEU A 15 -6.95 -2.35 -16.44
C LEU A 15 -7.15 -1.37 -15.28
N ASP A 16 -8.01 -0.37 -15.45
CA ASP A 16 -8.33 0.62 -14.40
C ASP A 16 -8.97 -0.05 -13.18
N ASN A 17 -9.98 -0.92 -13.40
CA ASN A 17 -10.63 -1.66 -12.31
C ASN A 17 -9.65 -2.59 -11.57
N ALA A 18 -8.69 -3.18 -12.28
CA ALA A 18 -7.67 -4.04 -11.69
C ALA A 18 -6.68 -3.23 -10.85
N ALA A 19 -6.27 -2.05 -11.32
CA ALA A 19 -5.41 -1.12 -10.57
C ALA A 19 -6.11 -0.62 -9.29
N ASP A 20 -7.37 -0.20 -9.37
CA ASP A 20 -8.16 0.23 -8.21
C ASP A 20 -8.31 -0.89 -7.18
N SER A 21 -8.61 -2.10 -7.64
CA SER A 21 -8.74 -3.27 -6.75
C SER A 21 -7.43 -3.60 -6.04
N ALA A 22 -6.29 -3.46 -6.72
CA ALA A 22 -4.97 -3.70 -6.12
C ALA A 22 -4.63 -2.66 -5.05
N VAL A 23 -4.95 -1.38 -5.27
CA VAL A 23 -4.76 -0.31 -4.28
C VAL A 23 -5.61 -0.54 -3.04
N LEU A 24 -6.90 -0.87 -3.22
CA LEU A 24 -7.81 -1.17 -2.11
C LEU A 24 -7.34 -2.36 -1.27
N PHE A 25 -6.81 -3.40 -1.91
CA PHE A 25 -6.26 -4.56 -1.21
C PHE A 25 -5.03 -4.19 -0.37
N LYS A 26 -4.10 -3.41 -0.94
CA LYS A 26 -2.92 -2.92 -0.21
C LYS A 26 -3.30 -2.05 0.98
N LEU A 27 -4.20 -1.09 0.79
CA LEU A 27 -4.68 -0.21 1.86
C LEU A 27 -5.33 -1.00 3.00
N SER A 28 -6.18 -1.98 2.65
CA SER A 28 -6.82 -2.86 3.63
C SER A 28 -5.78 -3.70 4.38
N GLY A 29 -4.79 -4.24 3.67
CA GLY A 29 -3.66 -4.96 4.27
C GLY A 29 -2.87 -4.10 5.25
N PHE A 30 -2.54 -2.85 4.90
CA PHE A 30 -1.85 -1.93 5.80
C PHE A 30 -2.71 -1.49 6.99
N SER A 31 -4.01 -1.31 6.80
CA SER A 31 -4.92 -0.98 7.89
C SER A 31 -4.94 -2.09 8.94
N ILE A 32 -5.03 -3.36 8.50
CA ILE A 32 -4.93 -4.52 9.38
C ILE A 32 -3.53 -4.59 10.02
N ALA A 33 -2.46 -4.38 9.25
CA ALA A 33 -1.10 -4.41 9.76
C ALA A 33 -0.86 -3.36 10.85
N LEU A 34 -1.40 -2.15 10.70
CA LEU A 34 -1.30 -1.07 11.69
C LEU A 34 -1.98 -1.43 13.02
N ALA A 35 -3.01 -2.26 13.01
CA ALA A 35 -3.58 -2.80 14.24
C ALA A 35 -2.76 -3.98 14.76
N VAL A 36 -2.54 -4.99 13.92
CA VAL A 36 -2.00 -6.29 14.35
C VAL A 36 -0.53 -6.20 14.75
N VAL A 37 0.32 -5.51 13.98
CA VAL A 37 1.77 -5.50 14.21
C VAL A 37 2.13 -4.78 15.51
N PRO A 38 1.65 -3.56 15.81
CA PRO A 38 1.97 -2.88 17.06
C PRO A 38 1.37 -3.58 18.28
N LEU A 39 0.13 -4.10 18.16
CA LEU A 39 -0.51 -4.85 19.25
C LEU A 39 0.25 -6.14 19.55
N SER A 40 0.63 -6.90 18.52
CA SER A 40 1.43 -8.11 18.68
C SER A 40 2.78 -7.78 19.29
N SER A 41 3.44 -6.73 18.80
CA SER A 41 4.71 -6.26 19.33
C SER A 41 4.62 -5.88 20.82
N TYR A 42 3.53 -5.22 21.24
CA TYR A 42 3.27 -4.92 22.65
C TYR A 42 3.22 -6.18 23.50
N PHE A 43 2.31 -7.11 23.19
CA PHE A 43 2.11 -8.28 24.06
C PHE A 43 3.30 -9.24 24.02
N LEU A 44 3.94 -9.38 22.86
CA LEU A 44 5.11 -10.24 22.71
C LEU A 44 6.32 -9.66 23.46
N SER A 45 6.60 -8.36 23.29
CA SER A 45 7.70 -7.70 24.00
C SER A 45 7.45 -7.65 25.50
N MET A 46 6.21 -7.41 25.95
CA MET A 46 5.84 -7.42 27.36
C MET A 46 6.17 -8.77 28.00
N ARG A 47 5.87 -9.89 27.34
CA ARG A 47 6.06 -11.22 27.93
C ARG A 47 7.47 -11.77 27.77
N TYR A 48 8.15 -11.50 26.66
CA TYR A 48 9.43 -12.16 26.33
C TYR A 48 10.65 -11.25 26.45
N LEU A 49 10.52 -9.93 26.26
CA LEU A 49 11.65 -9.00 26.26
C LEU A 49 11.77 -8.22 27.58
N TRP A 50 10.63 -7.81 28.14
CA TRP A 50 10.61 -6.82 29.22
C TRP A 50 10.06 -7.33 30.55
N GLY A 51 9.82 -8.64 30.68
CA GLY A 51 9.45 -9.28 31.94
C GLY A 51 8.17 -8.72 32.59
N GLY A 52 7.21 -8.25 31.79
CA GLY A 52 5.96 -7.66 32.25
C GLY A 52 5.97 -6.13 32.35
N ASN A 53 7.08 -5.44 32.03
CA ASN A 53 7.12 -3.98 32.06
C ASN A 53 6.34 -3.38 30.87
N SER A 54 5.16 -2.82 31.16
CA SER A 54 4.25 -2.25 30.17
C SER A 54 4.79 -0.97 29.51
N THR A 55 5.65 -0.20 30.19
CA THR A 55 6.22 1.03 29.62
C THR A 55 7.17 0.73 28.47
N TYR A 56 8.10 -0.21 28.65
CA TYR A 56 9.02 -0.60 27.57
C TYR A 56 8.31 -1.35 26.44
N ALA A 57 7.29 -2.14 26.76
CA ALA A 57 6.44 -2.78 25.76
C ALA A 57 5.66 -1.75 24.92
N ALA A 58 5.10 -0.71 25.56
CA ALA A 58 4.41 0.37 24.87
C ALA A 58 5.36 1.15 23.94
N LEU A 59 6.58 1.44 24.38
CA LEU A 59 7.61 2.06 23.53
C LEU A 59 7.93 1.18 22.30
N THR A 60 8.06 -0.12 22.50
CA THR A 60 8.31 -1.07 21.40
C THR A 60 7.16 -1.08 20.40
N ALA A 61 5.91 -1.01 20.86
CA ALA A 61 4.74 -0.92 20.01
C ALA A 61 4.68 0.39 19.21
N ILE A 62 4.99 1.53 19.85
CA ILE A 62 5.04 2.84 19.17
C ILE A 62 6.10 2.82 18.07
N ILE A 63 7.29 2.29 18.35
CA ILE A 63 8.35 2.15 17.35
C ILE A 63 7.88 1.25 16.19
N SER A 64 7.25 0.11 16.51
CA SER A 64 6.72 -0.82 15.52
C SER A 64 5.66 -0.18 14.61
N ALA A 65 4.77 0.65 15.15
CA ALA A 65 3.75 1.38 14.38
C ALA A 65 4.39 2.35 13.37
N ASN A 66 5.42 3.09 13.79
CA ASN A 66 6.15 3.99 12.90
C ASN A 66 6.89 3.25 11.79
N ILE A 67 7.40 2.04 12.08
CA ILE A 67 8.01 1.18 11.04
C ILE A 67 6.96 0.76 10.00
N VAL A 68 5.76 0.36 10.44
CA VAL A 68 4.66 0.01 9.51
C VAL A 68 4.27 1.21 8.65
N LEU A 69 4.17 2.40 9.24
CA LEU A 69 3.87 3.63 8.52
C LEU A 69 4.94 3.94 7.47
N MET A 70 6.22 3.82 7.82
CA MET A 70 7.32 4.01 6.86
C MET A 70 7.28 2.98 5.73
N ALA A 71 6.99 1.71 6.05
CA ALA A 71 6.83 0.67 5.04
C ALA A 71 5.68 0.96 4.07
N TYR A 72 4.55 1.47 4.58
CA TYR A 72 3.43 1.93 3.75
C TYR A 72 3.86 3.04 2.80
N ILE A 73 4.53 4.08 3.31
CA ILE A 73 4.97 5.22 2.49
C ILE A 73 5.91 4.75 1.37
N VAL A 74 6.90 3.90 1.69
CA VAL A 74 7.85 3.39 0.70
C VAL A 74 7.14 2.55 -0.37
N LEU A 75 6.22 1.66 0.03
CA LEU A 75 5.47 0.85 -0.92
C LEU A 75 4.59 1.72 -1.83
N SER A 76 3.90 2.72 -1.26
CA SER A 76 3.06 3.64 -2.03
C SER A 76 3.88 4.44 -3.03
N ILE A 77 5.07 4.94 -2.65
CA ILE A 77 5.96 5.62 -3.60
C ILE A 77 6.43 4.68 -4.71
N SER A 78 6.71 3.41 -4.39
CA SER A 78 7.09 2.42 -5.39
C SER A 78 5.94 2.14 -6.37
N ASP A 79 4.71 2.08 -5.87
CA ASP A 79 3.51 1.84 -6.68
C ASP A 79 3.22 3.02 -7.60
N ASP A 80 3.32 4.25 -7.07
CA ASP A 80 3.17 5.50 -7.83
C ASP A 80 4.19 5.61 -8.96
N ARG A 81 5.41 5.10 -8.76
CA ARG A 81 6.43 5.07 -9.82
C ARG A 81 6.12 4.03 -10.88
N ALA A 82 5.63 2.86 -10.48
CA ALA A 82 5.27 1.78 -11.40
C ALA A 82 4.07 2.17 -12.28
N SER A 83 3.06 2.85 -11.74
CA SER A 83 1.92 3.32 -12.53
C SER A 83 2.34 4.34 -13.60
N ARG A 84 3.16 5.34 -13.23
CA ARG A 84 3.69 6.37 -14.14
C ARG A 84 4.60 5.83 -15.25
N ALA A 85 5.34 4.75 -14.99
CA ALA A 85 6.18 4.12 -16.00
C ALA A 85 5.38 3.34 -17.05
N SER A 86 4.14 2.98 -16.71
CA SER A 86 3.24 2.16 -17.54
C SER A 86 2.32 3.01 -18.42
N GLU A 87 2.22 4.32 -18.17
CA GLU A 87 1.47 5.25 -19.02
C GLU A 87 2.21 5.40 -20.37
N PRO A 88 1.58 5.04 -21.51
CA PRO A 88 2.14 5.33 -22.81
C PRO A 88 2.33 6.84 -22.90
N LYS A 89 3.57 7.30 -23.12
CA LYS A 89 3.84 8.70 -23.44
C LYS A 89 3.00 9.05 -24.67
N GLU A 90 1.87 9.71 -24.45
CA GLU A 90 1.09 10.30 -25.52
C GLU A 90 2.05 11.26 -26.23
N SER A 91 2.49 10.83 -27.40
CA SER A 91 3.41 11.58 -28.23
C SER A 91 2.68 12.85 -28.59
N LYS A 92 2.97 13.94 -27.86
CA LYS A 92 2.87 15.30 -28.40
C LYS A 92 3.77 15.35 -29.64
N LYS A 93 3.17 14.94 -30.75
CA LYS A 93 3.59 15.02 -32.14
C LYS A 93 2.28 15.11 -32.91
N ASP A 94 2.00 16.12 -33.72
CA ASP A 94 2.81 17.19 -34.25
C ASP A 94 1.81 18.31 -34.64
N ILE A 95 2.27 19.56 -34.54
CA ILE A 95 1.96 20.72 -35.42
C ILE A 95 0.49 21.07 -35.68
#